data_AF-X1JTQ6-F1
#
_entry.id   AF-X1JTQ6-F1
#
_cell.length_a   1.000
_cell.length_b   1.000
_cell.length_c   1.000
_cell.angle_alpha   90.00
_cell.angle_beta   90.00
_cell.angle_gamma   90.00
#
_symmetry.space_group_name_H-M   'P 1'
#
loop_
_entity.id
_entity.type
_entity.pdbx_description
1 polymer ?
#
loop_
_entity_poly.entity_id
_entity_poly.type
_entity_poly.pdbx_seq_one_letter_code
_entity_poly.pdbx_strand_id
1 'polypeptide(L)' 'MFKLYANRNYSLQQITEFANQEGLRSRRGYKIYKSTTHKILRDPIYYGNFIWKGELCKGKHQPIISKELFEQV' A
#
# COMPACT_ATOMS: atom_id res chain seq x y z
N MET A 1 -2.26 -2.76 7.31
CA MET A 1 -2.58 -3.05 5.89
C MET A 1 -1.56 -3.98 5.23
N PHE A 2 -0.31 -3.55 5.00
CA PHE A 2 0.72 -4.38 4.36
C PHE A 2 1.04 -5.69 5.11
N LYS A 3 1.27 -5.60 6.44
CA LYS A 3 1.46 -6.78 7.30
C LYS A 3 0.30 -7.79 7.22
N LEU A 4 -0.94 -7.31 7.14
CA LEU A 4 -2.13 -8.16 7.05
C LEU A 4 -2.19 -8.89 5.70
N TYR A 5 -1.80 -8.21 4.61
CA TYR A 5 -1.74 -8.84 3.29
C TYR A 5 -0.60 -9.84 3.19
N ALA A 6 0.60 -9.50 3.68
CA ALA A 6 1.76 -10.38 3.70
C ALA A 6 1.51 -11.69 4.46
N ASN A 7 0.66 -11.65 5.49
CA ASN A 7 0.28 -12.83 6.26
C ASN A 7 -0.64 -13.82 5.50
N ARG A 8 -1.00 -13.52 4.24
CA ARG A 8 -1.88 -14.28 3.31
C ARG A 8 -3.26 -14.70 3.83
N ASN A 9 -3.60 -14.40 5.08
CA ASN A 9 -4.87 -14.75 5.70
C ASN A 9 -6.03 -13.83 5.33
N TYR A 10 -5.76 -12.71 4.67
CA TYR A 10 -6.78 -11.69 4.40
C TYR A 10 -6.90 -11.41 2.90
N SER A 11 -8.15 -11.44 2.41
CA SER A 11 -8.48 -11.03 1.05
C SER A 11 -8.31 -9.51 0.87
N LEU A 12 -8.05 -9.07 -0.36
CA LEU A 12 -8.00 -7.65 -0.74
C LEU A 12 -9.24 -6.87 -0.28
N GLN A 13 -10.41 -7.52 -0.31
CA GLN A 13 -11.67 -6.92 0.14
C GLN A 13 -11.68 -6.72 1.66
N GLN A 14 -11.33 -7.74 2.45
CA GLN A 14 -11.25 -7.63 3.91
C GLN A 14 -10.25 -6.56 4.35
N ILE A 15 -9.11 -6.45 3.67
CA ILE A 15 -8.11 -5.43 3.98
C ILE A 15 -8.63 -4.03 3.68
N THR A 16 -9.36 -3.88 2.57
CA THR A 16 -9.99 -2.60 2.20
C THR A 16 -11.05 -2.21 3.23
N GLU A 17 -11.83 -3.17 3.71
CA GLU A 17 -12.86 -2.95 4.72
C GLU A 17 -12.25 -2.61 6.08
N PHE A 18 -11.23 -3.36 6.51
CA PHE A 18 -10.45 -3.07 7.71
C PHE A 18 -9.82 -1.67 7.65
N ALA A 19 -9.18 -1.31 6.54
CA ALA A 19 -8.61 0.02 6.38
C ALA A 19 -9.68 1.13 6.41
N ASN A 20 -10.87 0.87 5.85
CA ASN A 20 -11.99 1.80 5.97
C ASN A 20 -12.53 1.90 7.41
N GLN A 21 -12.53 0.82 8.18
CA GLN A 21 -12.95 0.81 9.59
C GLN A 21 -11.96 1.59 10.47
N GLU A 22 -10.67 1.42 10.22
CA GLU A 22 -9.57 2.18 10.86
C GLU A 22 -9.56 3.68 10.50
N GLY A 23 -10.51 4.13 9.66
CA GLY A 23 -10.64 5.54 9.30
C GLY A 23 -9.81 5.97 8.09
N LEU A 24 -9.16 5.06 7.37
CA LEU A 24 -8.51 5.40 6.11
C LEU A 24 -9.57 5.88 5.10
N ARG A 25 -9.37 7.10 4.60
CA ARG A 25 -10.23 7.73 3.60
C ARG A 25 -9.39 8.24 2.45
N SER A 26 -10.01 8.33 1.29
CA SER A 26 -9.43 9.04 0.15
C SER A 26 -9.19 10.52 0.52
N ARG A 27 -8.35 11.21 -0.28
CA ARG A 27 -8.09 12.65 -0.11
C ARG A 27 -9.35 13.53 -0.08
N ARG A 28 -10.46 13.06 -0.67
CA ARG A 28 -11.76 13.75 -0.69
C ARG A 28 -12.72 13.28 0.40
N GLY A 29 -12.29 12.41 1.32
CA GLY A 29 -13.09 11.90 2.42
C GLY A 29 -13.93 10.65 2.10
N TYR A 30 -13.93 10.15 0.87
CA TYR A 30 -14.65 8.93 0.50
C TYR A 30 -13.96 7.65 1.00
N LYS A 31 -14.73 6.58 1.14
CA LYS A 31 -14.21 5.22 1.39
C LYS A 31 -13.27 4.79 0.27
N ILE A 32 -12.23 4.03 0.62
CA ILE A 32 -11.32 3.43 -0.35
C ILE A 32 -11.93 2.14 -0.91
N TYR A 33 -11.64 1.88 -2.18
CA TYR A 33 -12.08 0.68 -2.90
C TYR A 33 -10.91 -0.29 -3.11
N LYS A 34 -11.22 -1.56 -3.43
CA LYS A 34 -10.24 -2.61 -3.71
C LYS A 34 -9.16 -2.20 -4.73
N SER A 35 -9.53 -1.43 -5.75
CA SER A 35 -8.62 -0.92 -6.78
C SER A 35 -7.59 0.08 -6.22
N THR A 36 -8.01 0.89 -5.24
CA THR A 36 -7.14 1.85 -4.57
C THR A 36 -6.18 1.12 -3.64
N THR A 37 -6.70 0.16 -2.86
CA THR A 37 -5.88 -0.71 -2.01
C THR A 37 -4.83 -1.47 -2.83
N HIS A 38 -5.21 -2.03 -3.97
CA HIS A 38 -4.29 -2.72 -4.88
C HIS A 38 -3.19 -1.77 -5.42
N LYS A 39 -3.54 -0.53 -5.78
CA LYS A 39 -2.54 0.47 -6.18
C LYS A 39 -1.57 0.79 -5.06
N ILE A 40 -2.08 1.00 -3.84
CA ILE A 40 -1.27 1.29 -2.65
C ILE A 40 -0.29 0.15 -2.37
N LEU A 41 -0.78 -1.10 -2.39
CA LEU A 41 0.03 -2.27 -2.11
C LEU A 41 1.16 -2.48 -3.13
N ARG A 42 1.00 -2.02 -4.37
CA ARG A 42 1.99 -2.17 -5.45
C ARG A 42 2.87 -0.94 -5.66
N ASP A 43 2.59 0.17 -4.97
CA ASP A 43 3.34 1.40 -5.16
C ASP A 43 4.70 1.30 -4.46
N PRO A 44 5.84 1.45 -5.18
CA PRO A 44 7.15 1.34 -4.57
C PRO A 44 7.48 2.45 -3.57
N ILE A 45 6.70 3.54 -3.56
CA ILE A 45 6.90 4.70 -2.67
C ILE A 45 6.96 4.27 -1.21
N TYR A 46 6.18 3.24 -0.83
CA TYR A 46 6.10 2.79 0.54
C TYR A 46 7.40 2.17 1.07
N TYR A 47 8.23 1.58 0.21
CA TYR A 47 9.54 1.03 0.61
C TYR A 47 10.73 1.92 0.22
N GLY A 48 10.47 3.16 -0.21
CA GLY A 48 11.50 4.18 -0.43
C GLY A 48 11.89 4.40 -1.90
N ASN A 49 11.38 3.62 -2.84
CA ASN A 49 11.61 3.82 -4.27
C ASN A 49 10.40 4.50 -4.92
N PHE A 50 10.53 5.12 -6.08
CA PHE A 50 9.40 5.69 -6.79
C PHE A 50 9.61 5.54 -8.29
N ILE A 51 8.51 5.52 -9.05
CA ILE A 51 8.59 5.44 -10.51
C ILE A 51 8.59 6.86 -11.06
N TRP A 52 9.66 7.24 -11.76
CA TRP A 52 9.78 8.52 -12.44
C TRP A 52 10.03 8.29 -13.93
N LYS A 53 9.15 8.80 -14.79
CA LYS A 53 9.19 8.56 -16.25
C LYS A 53 9.28 7.07 -16.66
N GLY A 54 8.76 6.17 -15.83
CA GLY A 54 8.84 4.72 -16.05
C GLY A 54 10.10 4.06 -15.50
N GLU A 55 11.05 4.83 -14.96
CA GLU A 55 12.26 4.33 -14.32
C GLU A 55 12.10 4.26 -12.81
N LEU A 56 12.63 3.20 -12.20
CA LEU A 56 12.65 3.03 -10.76
C LEU A 56 13.75 3.92 -10.17
N CYS A 57 13.38 5.03 -9.56
CA CYS A 57 14.30 5.93 -8.87
C CYS A 57 14.29 5.66 -7.36
N LYS A 58 15.46 5.75 -6.73
CA LYS A 58 15.57 5.68 -5.26
C LYS A 58 15.19 7.03 -4.66
N GLY A 59 14.15 7.04 -3.83
CA GLY A 59 13.74 8.21 -3.06
C GLY A 59 14.74 8.51 -1.95
N LYS A 60 14.82 9.78 -1.57
CA LYS A 60 15.56 10.22 -0.37
C LYS A 60 14.67 10.24 0.89
N HIS A 61 13.38 9.92 0.74
CA HIS A 61 12.44 9.87 1.86
C HIS A 61 12.63 8.61 2.71
N GLN A 62 12.26 8.69 3.98
CA GLN A 62 12.27 7.52 4.85
C GLN A 62 11.21 6.51 4.38
N PRO A 63 11.59 5.23 4.19
CA PRO A 63 10.63 4.20 3.82
C PRO A 63 9.64 3.97 4.96
N ILE A 64 8.36 3.80 4.61
CA ILE A 64 7.28 3.52 5.58
C ILE A 64 7.28 2.04 5.96
N ILE A 65 7.64 1.18 5.01
CA ILE A 65 7.77 -0.28 5.19
C ILE A 65 9.14 -0.75 4.71
N SER A 66 9.62 -1.87 5.26
CA SER A 66 10.83 -2.52 4.75
C SER A 66 10.58 -3.13 3.37
N LYS A 67 11.62 -3.19 2.55
CA LYS A 67 11.58 -3.85 1.22
C LYS A 67 11.14 -5.31 1.34
N GLU A 68 11.61 -5.99 2.37
CA GLU A 68 11.24 -7.39 2.69
C GLU A 68 9.73 -7.56 2.87
N LEU A 69 9.09 -6.64 3.60
CA LEU A 69 7.65 -6.69 3.82
C LEU A 69 6.87 -6.38 2.53
N PHE A 70 7.42 -5.52 1.67
CA PHE A 70 6.83 -5.22 0.38
C PHE A 70 6.98 -6.38 -0.62
N GLU A 71 8.08 -7.13 -0.59
CA GLU A 71 8.27 -8.30 -1.46
C GLU A 71 7.39 -9.50 -1.07
N GLN A 72 6.90 -9.53 0.17
CA GLN A 72 5.96 -10.56 0.64
C GLN A 72 4.50 -10.35 0.21
N VAL A 73 4.19 -9.18 -0.38
CA VAL A 73 2.86 -8.74 -0.82
C VAL A 73 2.63 -9.19 -2.27
#